data_AF-A0A528MX45-F1
#
_entry.id   AF-A0A528MX45-F1
#
_cell.length_a   1.000
_cell.length_b   1.000
_cell.length_c   1.000
_cell.angle_alpha   90.00
_cell.angle_beta   90.00
_cell.angle_gamma   90.00
#
_symmetry.space_group_name_H-M   'P 1'
#
loop_
_entity.id
_entity.type
_entity.pdbx_description
1 polymer ?
#
loop_
_entity_poly.entity_id
_entity_poly.type
_entity_poly.pdbx_seq_one_letter_code
_entity_poly.pdbx_strand_id
1 'polypeptide(L)'
;MIIPLPPVLMDVLQAINLGISALLLMVAVYIKSPLAFVTFPAVLLLTTLFRLSLGIAATRMILLHSDAGQIIKTFGDFVVAGNLIVGGVTFLIITIVQFVVITKGSERVAEVAARFSLDAMPGKQMSIDGDLRAGGIDIQEARRRRIAIERESQLYAAMDGAMKFIKGDAIAGLISIFVNIIGGIAIGALQKSMSLNEALEIYTILTIGDGLVGQIPALFTSITAGFIVTRISDRDKGSDLGSEIGDEVKAQPRALIAGSFILILFSLVPGFPTAIFVILAVLAGGGGWLLQRRRPLSAPSSSYSVAGVRAPVTASDGPAERSGEGCDAITITLTVPLMLDIGRDVQSIVRPDRLNKELAAVRQALLLDLGVPFPGVNLRVSDSNKDGAYTINVNEIPCGEGSLRAQHLLARDIPENLDLVGIPYVLDKPFLPQIETTWVDITHRESLQAASIPFFEPVQILSYHIGHVLRRQAGEFI
;
A
#
# COMPACT_ATOMS: atom_id res chain seq x y z
N MET A 1 -26.17 23.86 -27.50
CA MET A 1 -27.50 23.41 -27.03
C MET A 1 -28.67 23.87 -27.91
N ILE A 2 -28.90 25.17 -28.13
CA ILE A 2 -30.13 25.64 -28.83
C ILE A 2 -29.92 25.87 -30.34
N ILE A 3 -28.70 26.25 -30.74
CA ILE A 3 -28.39 26.61 -32.12
C ILE A 3 -28.19 25.33 -32.96
N PRO A 4 -28.81 25.22 -34.16
CA PRO A 4 -28.55 24.11 -35.08
C PRO A 4 -27.10 24.17 -35.57
N LEU A 5 -26.37 23.07 -35.43
CA LEU A 5 -24.97 22.98 -35.85
C LEU A 5 -24.89 22.26 -37.22
N PRO A 6 -24.06 22.74 -38.15
CA PRO A 6 -23.72 21.98 -39.34
C PRO A 6 -23.00 20.67 -38.97
N PRO A 7 -23.17 19.57 -39.72
CA PRO A 7 -22.53 18.28 -39.43
C PRO A 7 -21.00 18.35 -39.29
N VAL A 8 -20.34 19.15 -40.13
CA VAL A 8 -18.89 19.36 -40.07
C VAL A 8 -18.46 19.99 -38.74
N LEU A 9 -19.23 20.96 -38.24
CA LEU A 9 -18.92 21.60 -36.97
C LEU A 9 -19.16 20.66 -35.79
N MET A 10 -20.16 19.78 -35.88
CA MET A 10 -20.38 18.71 -34.91
C MET A 10 -19.15 17.79 -34.83
N ASP A 11 -18.66 17.32 -35.98
CA ASP A 11 -17.47 16.45 -36.03
C ASP A 11 -16.24 17.14 -35.42
N VAL A 12 -16.00 18.41 -35.74
CA VAL A 12 -14.88 19.17 -35.16
C VAL A 12 -15.01 19.29 -33.64
N LEU A 13 -16.19 19.66 -33.13
CA LEU A 13 -16.40 19.80 -31.68
C LEU A 13 -16.28 18.47 -30.95
N GLN A 14 -16.73 17.38 -31.56
CA GLN A 14 -16.61 16.05 -31.01
C GLN A 14 -15.16 15.56 -30.99
N ALA A 15 -14.40 15.83 -32.05
CA ALA A 15 -12.96 15.56 -32.10
C ALA A 15 -12.20 16.36 -31.04
N ILE A 16 -12.55 17.63 -30.84
CA ILE A 16 -12.00 18.47 -29.76
C ILE A 16 -12.32 17.87 -28.39
N ASN A 17 -13.57 17.45 -28.16
CA ASN A 17 -13.98 16.82 -26.90
C ASN A 17 -13.15 15.56 -26.61
N LEU A 18 -13.01 14.68 -27.60
CA LEU A 18 -12.20 13.47 -27.50
C LEU A 18 -10.72 13.80 -27.24
N GLY A 19 -10.17 14.78 -27.96
CA GLY A 19 -8.79 15.23 -27.81
C GLY A 19 -8.51 15.83 -26.42
N ILE A 20 -9.41 16.67 -25.91
CA ILE A 20 -9.29 17.24 -24.56
C ILE A 20 -9.33 16.13 -23.51
N SER A 21 -10.27 15.19 -23.60
CA SER A 21 -10.36 14.09 -22.64
C SER A 21 -9.12 13.19 -22.66
N ALA A 22 -8.58 12.88 -23.83
CA ALA A 22 -7.34 12.12 -23.96
C ALA A 22 -6.13 12.89 -23.41
N LEU A 23 -6.04 14.19 -23.69
CA LEU A 23 -4.98 15.06 -23.18
C LEU A 23 -5.05 15.17 -21.66
N LEU A 24 -6.24 15.30 -21.08
CA LEU A 24 -6.42 15.32 -19.62
C LEU A 24 -5.94 14.03 -18.97
N LEU A 25 -6.25 12.87 -19.56
CA LEU A 25 -5.73 11.58 -19.10
C LEU A 25 -4.21 11.54 -19.11
N MET A 26 -3.59 11.99 -20.20
CA MET A 26 -2.13 12.05 -20.30
C MET A 26 -1.52 13.00 -19.28
N VAL A 27 -2.13 14.18 -19.07
CA VAL A 27 -1.70 15.12 -18.04
C VAL A 27 -1.75 14.46 -16.66
N ALA A 28 -2.83 13.75 -16.30
CA ALA A 28 -2.92 13.06 -15.02
C ALA A 28 -1.87 11.95 -14.81
N VAL A 29 -1.45 11.27 -15.88
CA VAL A 29 -0.38 10.27 -15.81
C VAL A 29 0.99 10.91 -15.54
N TYR A 30 1.26 12.07 -16.14
CA TYR A 30 2.57 12.74 -16.07
C TYR A 30 2.71 13.83 -15.00
N ILE A 31 1.62 14.30 -14.37
CA ILE A 31 1.75 15.24 -13.25
C ILE A 31 2.57 14.59 -12.14
N LYS A 32 3.27 15.39 -11.33
CA LYS A 32 4.08 14.88 -10.20
C LYS A 32 3.34 14.94 -8.86
N SER A 33 2.36 15.82 -8.75
CA SER A 33 1.54 15.99 -7.56
C SER A 33 0.13 16.43 -7.98
N PRO A 34 -0.93 15.98 -7.28
CA PRO A 34 -2.30 16.45 -7.51
C PRO A 34 -2.44 17.97 -7.39
N LEU A 35 -1.67 18.57 -6.49
CA LEU A 35 -1.62 20.01 -6.26
C LEU A 35 -1.04 20.80 -7.45
N ALA A 36 -0.37 20.13 -8.40
CA ALA A 36 0.09 20.79 -9.63
C ALA A 36 -1.07 21.18 -10.55
N PHE A 37 -2.24 20.57 -10.38
CA PHE A 37 -3.41 20.81 -11.22
C PHE A 37 -4.66 21.17 -10.39
N VAL A 38 -4.55 22.20 -9.55
CA VAL A 38 -5.66 22.65 -8.67
C VAL A 38 -6.93 23.02 -9.44
N THR A 39 -6.82 23.48 -10.69
CA THR A 39 -7.96 23.86 -11.54
C THR A 39 -8.69 22.66 -12.17
N PHE A 40 -8.22 21.43 -11.95
CA PHE A 40 -8.77 20.22 -12.56
C PHE A 40 -10.28 20.02 -12.34
N PRO A 41 -10.86 20.21 -11.14
CA PRO A 41 -12.31 20.05 -10.94
C PRO A 41 -13.15 20.99 -11.83
N ALA A 42 -12.69 22.23 -12.02
CA ALA A 42 -13.36 23.19 -12.89
C ALA A 42 -13.28 22.77 -14.37
N VAL A 43 -12.13 22.23 -14.80
CA VAL A 43 -11.95 21.70 -16.15
C VAL A 43 -12.83 20.46 -16.38
N LEU A 44 -12.96 19.57 -15.39
CA LEU A 44 -13.89 18.44 -15.45
C LEU A 44 -15.34 18.88 -15.60
N LEU A 45 -15.77 19.88 -14.82
CA LEU A 45 -17.13 20.42 -14.94
C LEU A 45 -17.36 21.02 -16.32
N LEU A 46 -16.43 21.82 -16.82
CA LEU A 46 -16.54 22.46 -18.14
C LEU A 46 -16.59 21.42 -19.27
N THR A 47 -15.71 20.41 -19.24
CA THR A 47 -15.69 19.34 -20.24
C THR A 47 -16.94 18.46 -20.19
N THR A 48 -17.46 18.18 -18.99
CA THR A 48 -18.73 17.46 -18.83
C THR A 48 -19.91 18.27 -19.39
N LEU A 49 -19.99 19.57 -19.10
CA LEU A 49 -21.02 20.44 -19.67
C LEU A 49 -20.91 20.58 -21.19
N PHE A 50 -19.68 20.65 -21.71
CA PHE A 50 -19.43 20.66 -23.15
C PHE A 50 -19.93 19.36 -23.79
N ARG A 51 -19.59 18.21 -23.23
CA ARG A 51 -20.08 16.89 -23.65
C ARG A 51 -21.61 16.81 -23.62
N LEU A 52 -22.26 17.19 -22.52
CA LEU A 52 -23.73 17.23 -22.42
C LEU A 52 -24.36 18.12 -23.51
N SER A 53 -23.73 19.27 -23.75
CA SER A 53 -24.19 20.21 -24.77
C SER A 53 -24.09 19.64 -26.19
N LEU A 54 -23.03 18.85 -26.46
CA LEU A 54 -22.85 18.14 -27.72
C LEU A 54 -23.85 17.00 -27.87
N GLY A 55 -24.05 16.17 -26.85
CA GLY A 55 -25.03 15.08 -26.90
C GLY A 55 -26.46 15.57 -27.17
N ILE A 56 -26.86 16.70 -26.59
CA ILE A 56 -28.18 17.32 -26.86
C ILE A 56 -28.25 17.89 -28.28
N ALA A 57 -27.17 18.48 -28.78
CA ALA A 57 -27.12 18.96 -30.16
C ALA A 57 -27.12 17.78 -31.17
N ALA A 58 -26.42 16.69 -30.88
CA ALA A 58 -26.36 15.47 -31.67
C ALA A 58 -27.73 14.79 -31.73
N THR A 59 -28.37 14.60 -30.58
CA THR A 59 -29.77 14.12 -30.46
C THR A 59 -30.70 14.90 -31.38
N ARG A 60 -30.65 16.24 -31.34
CA ARG A 60 -31.47 17.06 -32.22
C ARG A 60 -31.14 16.85 -33.71
N MET A 61 -29.87 16.70 -34.06
CA MET A 61 -29.43 16.49 -35.45
C MET A 61 -29.90 15.11 -35.96
N ILE A 62 -29.76 14.07 -35.14
CA ILE A 62 -30.25 12.70 -35.39
C ILE A 62 -31.76 12.74 -35.66
N LEU A 63 -32.55 13.31 -34.73
CA LEU A 63 -34.00 13.31 -34.84
C LEU A 63 -34.50 14.12 -36.05
N LEU A 64 -33.97 15.33 -36.28
CA LEU A 64 -34.43 16.21 -37.35
C LEU A 64 -33.91 15.79 -38.74
N HIS A 65 -32.62 15.50 -38.87
CA HIS A 65 -31.95 15.35 -40.16
C HIS A 65 -31.56 13.91 -40.49
N SER A 66 -31.74 12.96 -39.56
CA SER A 66 -31.25 11.58 -39.71
C SER A 66 -29.75 11.54 -40.07
N ASP A 67 -29.01 12.55 -39.58
CA ASP A 67 -27.57 12.72 -39.75
C ASP A 67 -27.01 13.22 -38.42
N ALA A 68 -25.86 12.69 -38.04
CA ALA A 68 -25.18 12.97 -36.78
C ALA A 68 -23.74 13.45 -36.97
N GLY A 69 -23.27 13.60 -38.21
CA GLY A 69 -21.87 13.81 -38.53
C GLY A 69 -21.14 12.49 -38.79
N GLN A 70 -19.96 12.60 -39.39
CA GLN A 70 -19.17 11.45 -39.84
C GLN A 70 -18.60 10.67 -38.67
N ILE A 71 -18.20 11.33 -37.58
CA ILE A 71 -17.62 10.65 -36.42
C ILE A 71 -18.67 9.73 -35.79
N ILE A 72 -19.86 10.26 -35.52
CA ILE A 72 -20.95 9.49 -34.91
C ILE A 72 -21.33 8.29 -35.80
N LYS A 73 -21.51 8.53 -37.10
CA LYS A 73 -21.83 7.45 -38.04
C LYS A 73 -20.77 6.36 -38.06
N THR A 74 -19.49 6.74 -38.13
CA THR A 74 -18.37 5.79 -38.17
C THR A 74 -18.30 4.93 -36.91
N PHE A 75 -18.52 5.51 -35.73
CA PHE A 75 -18.57 4.76 -34.48
C PHE A 75 -19.77 3.80 -34.41
N GLY A 76 -20.93 4.22 -34.92
CA GLY A 76 -22.11 3.36 -35.02
C GLY A 76 -21.85 2.15 -35.92
N ASP A 77 -21.34 2.40 -37.13
CA ASP A 77 -21.02 1.35 -38.11
C ASP A 77 -19.94 0.39 -37.58
N PHE A 78 -18.94 0.91 -36.86
CA PHE A 78 -17.86 0.11 -36.26
C PHE A 78 -18.38 -0.92 -35.25
N VAL A 79 -19.32 -0.54 -34.38
CA VAL A 79 -19.85 -1.46 -33.35
C VAL A 79 -20.92 -2.40 -33.91
N VAL A 80 -21.70 -1.94 -34.89
CA VAL A 80 -22.70 -2.78 -35.53
C VAL A 80 -22.05 -3.86 -36.41
N ALA A 81 -20.92 -3.57 -37.06
CA ALA A 81 -20.14 -4.54 -37.84
C ALA A 81 -21.00 -5.38 -38.82
N GLY A 82 -22.07 -4.78 -39.38
CA GLY A 82 -23.02 -5.43 -40.28
C GLY A 82 -24.14 -6.25 -39.61
N ASN A 83 -24.20 -6.34 -38.27
CA ASN A 83 -25.28 -6.99 -37.54
C ASN A 83 -25.82 -6.09 -36.42
N LEU A 84 -27.00 -5.50 -36.65
CA LEU A 84 -27.63 -4.55 -35.74
C LEU A 84 -27.86 -5.13 -34.33
N ILE A 85 -28.21 -6.41 -34.24
CA ILE A 85 -28.48 -7.08 -32.95
C ILE A 85 -27.18 -7.23 -32.16
N VAL A 86 -26.11 -7.73 -32.79
CA VAL A 86 -24.79 -7.88 -32.15
C VAL A 86 -24.24 -6.53 -31.72
N GLY A 87 -24.40 -5.51 -32.56
CA GLY A 87 -24.03 -4.13 -32.22
C GLY A 87 -24.80 -3.59 -31.03
N GLY A 88 -26.12 -3.75 -31.00
CA GLY A 88 -26.97 -3.34 -29.89
C GLY A 88 -26.61 -4.03 -28.57
N VAL A 89 -26.35 -5.35 -28.59
CA VAL A 89 -25.92 -6.10 -27.40
C VAL A 89 -24.55 -5.63 -26.91
N THR A 90 -23.58 -5.49 -27.82
CA THR A 90 -22.23 -5.03 -27.49
C THR A 90 -22.26 -3.62 -26.90
N PHE A 91 -23.02 -2.73 -27.52
CA PHE A 91 -23.25 -1.36 -27.05
C PHE A 91 -23.87 -1.33 -25.65
N LEU A 92 -24.89 -2.16 -25.39
CA LEU A 92 -25.54 -2.24 -24.09
C LEU A 92 -24.54 -2.69 -23.01
N ILE A 93 -23.71 -3.70 -23.31
CA ILE A 93 -22.66 -4.17 -22.39
C ILE A 93 -21.67 -3.03 -22.08
N ILE A 94 -21.14 -2.35 -23.12
CA ILE A 94 -20.20 -1.23 -22.93
C ILE A 94 -20.85 -0.12 -22.09
N THR A 95 -22.11 0.22 -22.37
CA THR A 95 -22.86 1.24 -21.64
C THR A 95 -23.04 0.87 -20.17
N ILE A 96 -23.39 -0.39 -19.88
CA ILE A 96 -23.54 -0.90 -18.50
C ILE A 96 -22.20 -0.86 -17.77
N VAL A 97 -21.12 -1.36 -18.39
CA VAL A 97 -19.77 -1.35 -17.78
C VAL A 97 -19.34 0.09 -17.50
N GLN A 98 -19.53 1.00 -18.45
CA GLN A 98 -19.19 2.40 -18.30
C GLN A 98 -19.93 3.03 -17.11
N PHE A 99 -21.24 2.80 -16.96
CA PHE A 99 -22.01 3.40 -15.88
C PHE A 99 -21.78 2.71 -14.52
N VAL A 100 -21.97 1.39 -14.45
CA VAL A 100 -22.01 0.61 -13.21
C VAL A 100 -20.63 0.36 -12.64
N VAL A 101 -19.63 0.09 -13.50
CA VAL A 101 -18.27 -0.22 -13.03
C VAL A 101 -17.45 1.05 -12.96
N ILE A 102 -17.40 1.82 -14.05
CA ILE A 102 -16.42 2.89 -14.20
C ILE A 102 -16.88 4.18 -13.51
N THR A 103 -18.04 4.72 -13.90
CA THR A 103 -18.56 5.96 -13.31
C THR A 103 -18.86 5.81 -11.82
N LYS A 104 -19.61 4.76 -11.45
CA LYS A 104 -19.96 4.47 -10.04
C LYS A 104 -18.74 4.07 -9.20
N GLY A 105 -17.83 3.27 -9.75
CA GLY A 105 -16.59 2.92 -9.06
C GLY A 105 -15.72 4.14 -8.80
N SER A 106 -15.54 4.99 -9.81
CA SER A 106 -14.75 6.22 -9.68
C SER A 106 -15.38 7.21 -8.70
N GLU A 107 -16.72 7.36 -8.70
CA GLU A 107 -17.45 8.17 -7.71
C GLU A 107 -17.11 7.70 -6.29
N ARG A 108 -17.19 6.39 -6.04
CA ARG A 108 -16.95 5.85 -4.69
C ARG A 108 -15.51 6.00 -4.25
N VAL A 109 -14.56 5.74 -5.15
CA VAL A 109 -13.13 5.92 -4.88
C VAL A 109 -12.84 7.38 -4.56
N ALA A 110 -13.41 8.31 -5.33
CA ALA A 110 -13.20 9.74 -5.13
C ALA A 110 -13.81 10.25 -3.82
N GLU A 111 -15.04 9.83 -3.50
CA GLU A 111 -15.74 10.19 -2.25
C GLU A 111 -14.93 9.73 -1.02
N VAL A 112 -14.49 8.47 -1.03
CA VAL A 112 -13.77 7.87 0.10
C VAL A 112 -12.39 8.51 0.28
N ALA A 113 -11.64 8.69 -0.81
CA ALA A 113 -10.32 9.32 -0.76
C ALA A 113 -10.39 10.80 -0.36
N ALA A 114 -11.39 11.54 -0.86
CA ALA A 114 -11.62 12.92 -0.43
C ALA A 114 -11.94 12.98 1.07
N ARG A 115 -12.82 12.10 1.56
CA ARG A 115 -13.18 12.05 2.98
C ARG A 115 -11.97 11.76 3.87
N PHE A 116 -11.19 10.71 3.56
CA PHE A 116 -10.00 10.39 4.35
C PHE A 116 -8.95 11.50 4.30
N SER A 117 -8.76 12.14 3.15
CA SER A 117 -7.82 13.26 3.00
C SER A 117 -8.27 14.49 3.79
N LEU A 118 -9.58 14.78 3.82
CA LEU A 118 -10.18 15.86 4.60
C LEU A 118 -10.09 15.58 6.11
N ASP A 119 -10.40 14.35 6.54
CA ASP A 119 -10.33 13.94 7.94
C ASP A 119 -8.87 13.98 8.48
N ALA A 120 -7.88 13.79 7.61
CA ALA A 120 -6.46 13.88 7.96
C ALA A 120 -5.94 15.33 8.08
N MET A 121 -6.70 16.36 7.68
CA MET A 121 -6.22 17.75 7.66
C MET A 121 -5.87 18.34 9.02
N PRO A 122 -6.70 18.16 10.08
CA PRO A 122 -6.35 18.66 11.40
C PRO A 122 -5.02 18.08 11.89
N GLY A 123 -4.80 16.77 11.66
CA GLY A 123 -3.53 16.11 11.99
C GLY A 123 -2.34 16.71 11.24
N LYS A 124 -2.47 16.96 9.93
CA LYS A 124 -1.43 17.62 9.13
C LYS A 124 -1.16 19.06 9.61
N GLN A 125 -2.19 19.81 10.00
CA GLN A 125 -2.03 21.17 10.55
C GLN A 125 -1.36 21.16 11.92
N MET A 126 -1.78 20.25 12.81
CA MET A 126 -1.17 20.07 14.13
C MET A 126 0.29 19.65 14.03
N SER A 127 0.65 18.81 13.06
CA SER A 127 2.04 18.43 12.79
C SER A 127 2.89 19.63 12.36
N ILE A 128 2.37 20.53 11.50
CA ILE A 128 3.08 21.78 11.15
C ILE A 128 3.29 22.66 12.38
N ASP A 129 2.27 22.76 13.24
CA ASP A 129 2.36 23.57 14.46
C ASP A 129 3.35 22.96 15.47
N GLY A 130 3.41 21.63 15.54
CA GLY A 130 4.41 20.88 16.30
C GLY A 130 5.83 21.16 15.79
N ASP A 131 6.06 21.04 14.48
CA ASP A 131 7.37 21.29 13.85
C ASP A 131 7.84 22.75 14.06
N LEU A 132 6.92 23.71 13.93
CA LEU A 132 7.21 25.13 14.15
C LEU A 132 7.58 25.41 15.62
N ARG A 133 6.88 24.79 16.58
CA ARG A 133 7.19 24.92 18.01
C ARG A 133 8.49 24.23 18.40
N ALA A 134 8.81 23.11 17.76
CA ALA A 134 10.07 22.37 17.94
C ALA A 134 11.27 23.04 17.24
N GLY A 135 11.04 24.09 16.44
CA GLY A 135 12.09 24.78 15.68
C GLY A 135 12.58 24.01 14.44
N GLY A 136 11.86 22.96 14.01
CA GLY A 136 12.21 22.17 12.82
C GLY A 136 11.90 22.88 11.49
N ILE A 137 11.02 23.90 11.52
CA ILE A 137 10.68 24.73 10.36
C ILE A 137 10.54 26.22 10.75
N ASP A 138 10.79 27.11 9.79
CA ASP A 138 10.57 28.56 9.95
C ASP A 138 9.09 28.95 9.73
N ILE A 139 8.68 30.12 10.22
CA ILE A 139 7.36 30.72 10.05
C ILE A 139 6.96 30.81 8.58
N GLN A 140 7.89 31.17 7.68
CA GLN A 140 7.59 31.27 6.25
C GLN A 140 7.28 29.89 5.65
N GLU A 141 8.01 28.87 6.07
CA GLU A 141 7.81 27.49 5.63
C GLU A 141 6.50 26.92 6.19
N ALA A 142 6.21 27.14 7.47
CA ALA A 142 4.93 26.79 8.08
C ALA A 142 3.75 27.43 7.34
N ARG A 143 3.87 28.71 6.94
CA ARG A 143 2.84 29.39 6.14
C ARG A 143 2.65 28.75 4.77
N ARG A 144 3.74 28.43 4.06
CA ARG A 144 3.68 27.75 2.75
C ARG A 144 3.00 26.38 2.86
N ARG A 145 3.35 25.59 3.87
CA ARG A 145 2.75 24.26 4.11
C ARG A 145 1.26 24.36 4.45
N ARG A 146 0.84 25.36 5.24
CA ARG A 146 -0.58 25.62 5.52
C ARG A 146 -1.36 25.97 4.25
N ILE A 147 -0.82 26.84 3.38
CA ILE A 147 -1.45 27.16 2.08
C ILE A 147 -1.57 25.92 1.20
N ALA A 148 -0.56 25.03 1.21
CA ALA A 148 -0.62 23.77 0.46
C ALA A 148 -1.73 22.84 0.98
N ILE A 149 -1.88 22.69 2.31
CA ILE A 149 -2.99 21.93 2.92
C ILE A 149 -4.35 22.55 2.57
N GLU A 150 -4.46 23.89 2.59
CA GLU A 150 -5.70 24.57 2.22
C GLU A 150 -6.09 24.28 0.76
N ARG A 151 -5.13 24.35 -0.17
CA ARG A 151 -5.34 24.00 -1.58
C ARG A 151 -5.69 22.53 -1.77
N GLU A 152 -5.07 21.64 -0.99
CA GLU A 152 -5.38 20.21 -0.97
C GLU A 152 -6.85 20.00 -0.55
N SER A 153 -7.32 20.74 0.46
CA SER A 153 -8.70 20.69 0.95
C SER A 153 -9.70 21.11 -0.10
N GLN A 154 -9.44 22.27 -0.72
CA GLN A 154 -10.27 22.82 -1.77
C GLN A 154 -10.33 21.89 -2.98
N LEU A 155 -9.21 21.27 -3.36
CA LEU A 155 -9.16 20.30 -4.45
C LEU A 155 -10.06 19.10 -4.16
N TYR A 156 -9.90 18.43 -3.01
CA TYR A 156 -10.71 17.25 -2.68
C TYR A 156 -12.19 17.57 -2.49
N ALA A 157 -12.53 18.73 -1.90
CA ALA A 157 -13.90 19.19 -1.77
C ALA A 157 -14.56 19.48 -3.14
N ALA A 158 -13.83 20.17 -4.04
CA ALA A 158 -14.32 20.46 -5.38
C ALA A 158 -14.42 19.19 -6.25
N MET A 159 -13.51 18.22 -6.06
CA MET A 159 -13.53 16.93 -6.74
C MET A 159 -14.78 16.10 -6.42
N ASP A 160 -15.18 16.01 -5.14
CA ASP A 160 -16.43 15.31 -4.76
C ASP A 160 -17.66 15.92 -5.46
N GLY A 161 -17.70 17.26 -5.55
CA GLY A 161 -18.72 17.97 -6.31
C GLY A 161 -18.70 17.64 -7.81
N ALA A 162 -17.53 17.72 -8.45
CA ALA A 162 -17.38 17.44 -9.89
C ALA A 162 -17.75 15.99 -10.25
N MET A 163 -17.44 15.02 -9.39
CA MET A 163 -17.77 13.61 -9.62
C MET A 163 -19.28 13.33 -9.61
N LYS A 164 -20.05 14.05 -8.79
CA LYS A 164 -21.52 13.98 -8.82
C LYS A 164 -22.10 14.50 -10.14
N PHE A 165 -21.47 15.50 -10.76
CA PHE A 165 -21.84 15.98 -12.09
C PHE A 165 -21.56 14.95 -13.19
N ILE A 166 -20.40 14.27 -13.15
CA ILE A 166 -20.05 13.21 -14.11
C ILE A 166 -21.04 12.05 -14.06
N LYS A 167 -21.49 11.67 -12.85
CA LYS A 167 -22.57 10.69 -12.68
C LYS A 167 -23.89 11.16 -13.29
N GLY A 168 -24.27 12.42 -13.07
CA GLY A 168 -25.47 13.01 -13.65
C GLY A 168 -25.44 12.99 -15.18
N ASP A 169 -24.27 13.27 -15.77
CA ASP A 169 -24.06 13.18 -17.22
C ASP A 169 -24.22 11.75 -17.75
N ALA A 170 -23.67 10.75 -17.07
CA ALA A 170 -23.84 9.35 -17.50
C ALA A 170 -25.32 8.90 -17.46
N ILE A 171 -26.10 9.37 -16.48
CA ILE A 171 -27.56 9.12 -16.42
C ILE A 171 -28.26 9.84 -17.59
N ALA A 172 -27.92 11.10 -17.85
CA ALA A 172 -28.48 11.87 -18.95
C ALA A 172 -28.18 11.21 -20.31
N GLY A 173 -26.97 10.68 -20.50
CA GLY A 173 -26.60 9.91 -21.70
C GLY A 173 -27.45 8.67 -21.90
N LEU A 174 -27.70 7.89 -20.83
CA LEU A 174 -28.60 6.72 -20.87
C LEU A 174 -30.03 7.10 -21.28
N ILE A 175 -30.55 8.19 -20.72
CA ILE A 175 -31.87 8.72 -21.06
C ILE A 175 -31.88 9.18 -22.54
N SER A 176 -30.82 9.86 -22.99
CA SER A 176 -30.69 10.33 -24.36
C SER A 176 -30.74 9.19 -25.38
N ILE A 177 -30.08 8.05 -25.09
CA ILE A 177 -30.15 6.84 -25.92
C ILE A 177 -31.59 6.35 -26.07
N PHE A 178 -32.32 6.24 -24.96
CA PHE A 178 -33.71 5.76 -24.98
C PHE A 178 -34.63 6.71 -25.77
N VAL A 179 -34.46 8.01 -25.56
CA VAL A 179 -35.20 9.05 -26.30
C VAL A 179 -34.87 9.03 -27.78
N ASN A 180 -33.60 8.85 -28.16
CA ASN A 180 -33.18 8.83 -29.57
C ASN A 180 -33.70 7.61 -30.32
N ILE A 181 -33.66 6.42 -29.71
CA ILE A 181 -34.20 5.21 -30.34
C ILE A 181 -35.72 5.35 -30.53
N ILE A 182 -36.47 5.64 -29.47
CA ILE A 182 -37.94 5.70 -29.54
C ILE A 182 -38.41 6.88 -30.38
N GLY A 183 -37.88 8.08 -30.11
CA GLY A 183 -38.21 9.29 -30.83
C GLY A 183 -37.79 9.23 -32.29
N GLY A 184 -36.63 8.65 -32.57
CA GLY A 184 -36.12 8.46 -33.92
C GLY A 184 -36.99 7.53 -34.75
N ILE A 185 -37.35 6.37 -34.22
CA ILE A 185 -38.27 5.44 -34.88
C ILE A 185 -39.63 6.08 -35.11
N ALA A 186 -40.18 6.78 -34.10
CA ALA A 186 -41.47 7.45 -34.23
C ALA A 186 -41.46 8.55 -35.31
N ILE A 187 -40.43 9.40 -35.34
CA ILE A 187 -40.28 10.46 -36.36
C ILE A 187 -40.02 9.85 -37.74
N GLY A 188 -39.15 8.85 -37.82
CA GLY A 188 -38.84 8.15 -39.07
C GLY A 188 -40.08 7.53 -39.72
N ALA A 189 -40.84 6.75 -38.93
CA ALA A 189 -42.03 6.06 -39.42
C ALA A 189 -43.23 7.00 -39.65
N LEU A 190 -43.50 7.95 -38.74
CA LEU A 190 -44.71 8.77 -38.79
C LEU A 190 -44.55 10.07 -39.59
N GLN A 191 -43.36 10.69 -39.59
CA GLN A 191 -43.14 12.00 -40.23
C GLN A 191 -42.31 11.93 -41.50
N LYS A 192 -41.31 11.03 -41.57
CA LYS A 192 -40.41 10.89 -42.73
C LYS A 192 -40.82 9.80 -43.71
N SER A 193 -41.94 9.13 -43.48
CA SER A 193 -42.47 8.05 -44.33
C SER A 193 -41.48 6.90 -44.58
N MET A 194 -40.54 6.67 -43.66
CA MET A 194 -39.59 5.56 -43.72
C MET A 194 -40.30 4.25 -43.34
N SER A 195 -39.82 3.13 -43.90
CA SER A 195 -40.26 1.83 -43.40
C SER A 195 -39.80 1.62 -41.95
N LEU A 196 -40.56 0.85 -41.15
CA LEU A 196 -40.20 0.63 -39.75
C LEU A 196 -38.79 0.02 -39.61
N ASN A 197 -38.41 -0.87 -40.52
CA ASN A 197 -37.10 -1.52 -40.51
C ASN A 197 -35.96 -0.53 -40.85
N GLU A 198 -36.18 0.33 -41.84
CA GLU A 198 -35.21 1.36 -42.23
C GLU A 198 -35.03 2.41 -41.12
N ALA A 199 -36.12 2.85 -40.50
CA ALA A 199 -36.07 3.75 -39.36
C ALA A 199 -35.32 3.11 -38.16
N LEU A 200 -35.58 1.83 -37.88
CA LEU A 200 -34.85 1.06 -36.86
C LEU A 200 -33.36 1.03 -37.15
N GLU A 201 -32.96 0.69 -38.38
CA GLU A 201 -31.55 0.59 -38.75
C GLU A 201 -30.82 1.93 -38.62
N ILE A 202 -31.33 2.99 -39.26
CA ILE A 202 -30.67 4.30 -39.27
C ILE A 202 -30.60 4.90 -37.86
N TYR A 203 -31.73 4.98 -37.15
CA TYR A 203 -31.76 5.65 -35.86
C TYR A 203 -31.06 4.84 -34.76
N THR A 204 -31.05 3.50 -34.85
CA THR A 204 -30.29 2.68 -33.90
C THR A 204 -28.79 2.81 -34.14
N ILE A 205 -28.31 2.76 -35.39
CA ILE A 205 -26.88 2.95 -35.72
C ILE A 205 -26.40 4.32 -35.23
N LEU A 206 -27.13 5.39 -35.57
CA LEU A 206 -26.76 6.76 -35.17
C LEU A 206 -26.80 6.93 -33.65
N THR A 207 -27.76 6.33 -32.96
CA THR A 207 -27.84 6.42 -31.49
C THR A 207 -26.72 5.64 -30.79
N ILE A 208 -26.40 4.44 -31.29
CA ILE A 208 -25.24 3.66 -30.80
C ILE A 208 -23.96 4.47 -30.99
N GLY A 209 -23.79 5.06 -32.18
CA GLY A 209 -22.67 5.94 -32.49
C GLY A 209 -22.54 7.11 -31.51
N ASP A 210 -23.62 7.86 -31.30
CA ASP A 210 -23.66 9.03 -30.41
C ASP A 210 -23.32 8.63 -28.96
N GLY A 211 -23.92 7.52 -28.50
CA GLY A 211 -23.65 6.96 -27.18
C GLY A 211 -22.16 6.62 -26.99
N LEU A 212 -21.54 5.91 -27.93
CA LEU A 212 -20.12 5.52 -27.84
C LEU A 212 -19.19 6.72 -27.88
N VAL A 213 -19.50 7.66 -28.76
CA VAL A 213 -18.76 8.90 -28.96
C VAL A 213 -18.81 9.80 -27.72
N GLY A 214 -19.89 9.75 -26.94
CA GLY A 214 -19.99 10.34 -25.61
C GLY A 214 -19.27 9.53 -24.51
N GLN A 215 -19.25 8.21 -24.61
CA GLN A 215 -18.69 7.31 -23.59
C GLN A 215 -17.16 7.35 -23.51
N ILE A 216 -16.44 7.43 -24.63
CA ILE A 216 -14.96 7.43 -24.61
C ILE A 216 -14.40 8.66 -23.86
N PRO A 217 -14.85 9.90 -24.13
CA PRO A 217 -14.48 11.06 -23.33
C PRO A 217 -14.82 10.88 -21.84
N ALA A 218 -16.00 10.32 -21.53
CA ALA A 218 -16.43 10.08 -20.16
C ALA A 218 -15.51 9.08 -19.43
N LEU A 219 -15.14 7.99 -20.09
CA LEU A 219 -14.15 7.01 -19.61
C LEU A 219 -12.83 7.71 -19.27
N PHE A 220 -12.25 8.45 -20.21
CA PHE A 220 -10.99 9.15 -20.00
C PHE A 220 -11.09 10.14 -18.83
N THR A 221 -12.15 10.96 -18.76
CA THR A 221 -12.31 11.90 -17.64
C THR A 221 -12.49 11.21 -16.29
N SER A 222 -13.21 10.08 -16.23
CA SER A 222 -13.41 9.31 -14.99
C SER A 222 -12.11 8.65 -14.52
N ILE A 223 -11.33 8.07 -15.43
CA ILE A 223 -10.02 7.50 -15.10
C ILE A 223 -9.06 8.60 -14.64
N THR A 224 -9.05 9.74 -15.34
CA THR A 224 -8.24 10.91 -14.97
C THR A 224 -8.57 11.37 -13.55
N ALA A 225 -9.85 11.48 -13.22
CA ALA A 225 -10.31 11.85 -11.89
C ALA A 225 -9.90 10.83 -10.83
N GLY A 226 -10.08 9.54 -11.12
CA GLY A 226 -9.63 8.45 -10.27
C GLY A 226 -8.13 8.56 -9.97
N PHE A 227 -7.30 8.69 -11.00
CA PHE A 227 -5.85 8.82 -10.87
C PHE A 227 -5.43 10.02 -10.04
N ILE A 228 -6.03 11.19 -10.25
CA ILE A 228 -5.69 12.40 -9.49
C ILE A 228 -6.03 12.23 -8.01
N VAL A 229 -7.14 11.57 -7.70
CA VAL A 229 -7.62 11.41 -6.32
C VAL A 229 -6.90 10.27 -5.58
N THR A 230 -6.54 9.17 -6.26
CA THR A 230 -5.79 8.05 -5.66
C THR A 230 -4.28 8.30 -5.61
N ARG A 231 -3.80 9.40 -6.19
CA ARG A 231 -2.39 9.77 -6.15
C ARG A 231 -1.96 10.08 -4.72
N ILE A 232 -1.14 9.22 -4.14
CA ILE A 232 -0.47 9.47 -2.87
C ILE A 232 0.71 10.41 -3.17
N SER A 233 0.69 11.60 -2.59
CA SER A 233 1.81 12.53 -2.74
C SER A 233 2.95 12.10 -1.83
N ASP A 234 3.87 11.28 -2.31
CA ASP A 234 5.17 11.13 -1.66
C ASP A 234 5.96 12.41 -1.91
N ARG A 235 6.06 13.26 -0.89
CA ARG A 235 6.60 14.63 -0.99
C ARG A 235 8.05 14.68 -1.49
N ASP A 236 8.79 13.58 -1.38
CA ASP A 236 10.23 13.52 -1.69
C ASP A 236 10.56 12.89 -3.04
N LYS A 237 9.59 12.27 -3.74
CA LYS A 237 9.81 11.66 -5.06
C LYS A 237 8.91 12.32 -6.10
N GLY A 238 9.45 13.31 -6.80
CA GLY A 238 8.79 13.96 -7.93
C GLY A 238 8.75 13.10 -9.21
N SER A 239 8.38 11.83 -9.07
CA SER A 239 8.20 10.84 -10.15
C SER A 239 6.82 10.95 -10.79
N ASP A 240 6.70 10.52 -12.05
CA ASP A 240 5.40 10.29 -12.68
C ASP A 240 4.89 8.88 -12.37
N LEU A 241 3.59 8.64 -12.52
CA LEU A 241 2.96 7.37 -12.16
C LEU A 241 3.54 6.19 -12.95
N GLY A 242 3.91 6.42 -14.22
CA GLY A 242 4.49 5.37 -15.07
C GLY A 242 5.86 4.91 -14.55
N SER A 243 6.69 5.85 -14.12
CA SER A 243 7.97 5.58 -13.49
C SER A 243 7.82 4.88 -12.14
N GLU A 244 6.85 5.28 -11.30
CA GLU A 244 6.55 4.64 -10.01
C GLU A 244 6.11 3.18 -10.18
N ILE A 245 5.12 2.92 -11.04
CA ILE A 245 4.68 1.54 -11.35
C ILE A 245 5.84 0.73 -11.91
N GLY A 246 6.62 1.33 -12.81
CA GLY A 246 7.81 0.69 -13.38
C GLY A 246 8.83 0.30 -12.32
N ASP A 247 9.11 1.19 -11.37
CA ASP A 247 10.08 0.96 -10.31
C ASP A 247 9.56 -0.03 -9.26
N GLU A 248 8.27 -0.02 -8.93
CA GLU A 248 7.62 -1.00 -8.05
C GLU A 248 7.66 -2.41 -8.65
N VAL A 249 7.31 -2.55 -9.93
CA VAL A 249 7.37 -3.83 -10.64
C VAL A 249 8.80 -4.34 -10.72
N LYS A 250 9.77 -3.46 -11.02
CA LYS A 250 11.21 -3.79 -11.03
C LYS A 250 11.73 -4.14 -9.63
N ALA A 251 11.16 -3.57 -8.57
CA ALA A 251 11.54 -3.86 -7.20
C ALA A 251 11.10 -5.26 -6.73
N GLN A 252 10.21 -5.93 -7.46
CA GLN A 252 9.72 -7.27 -7.12
C GLN A 252 10.00 -8.32 -8.22
N PRO A 253 11.28 -8.62 -8.54
CA PRO A 253 11.62 -9.59 -9.58
C PRO A 253 11.13 -11.01 -9.28
N ARG A 254 11.01 -11.37 -7.99
CA ARG A 254 10.44 -12.67 -7.57
C ARG A 254 8.96 -12.82 -7.97
N ALA A 255 8.18 -11.74 -7.92
CA ALA A 255 6.79 -11.77 -8.32
C ALA A 255 6.65 -12.00 -9.83
N LEU A 256 7.51 -11.38 -10.64
CA LEU A 256 7.56 -11.59 -12.10
C LEU A 256 7.91 -13.05 -12.46
N ILE A 257 8.89 -13.64 -11.77
CA ILE A 257 9.27 -15.05 -11.97
C ILE A 257 8.13 -15.99 -11.55
N ALA A 258 7.51 -15.76 -10.39
CA ALA A 258 6.37 -16.56 -9.95
C ALA A 258 5.17 -16.45 -10.91
N GLY A 259 4.87 -15.25 -11.39
CA GLY A 259 3.84 -15.01 -12.40
C GLY A 259 4.11 -15.75 -13.72
N SER A 260 5.37 -15.83 -14.16
CA SER A 260 5.75 -16.60 -15.35
C SER A 260 5.42 -18.09 -15.23
N PHE A 261 5.55 -18.67 -14.04
CA PHE A 261 5.19 -20.06 -13.80
C PHE A 261 3.68 -20.29 -13.91
N ILE A 262 2.88 -19.36 -13.39
CA ILE A 262 1.41 -19.39 -13.53
C ILE A 262 1.01 -19.28 -15.02
N LEU A 263 1.66 -18.40 -15.79
CA LEU A 263 1.40 -18.27 -17.23
C LEU A 263 1.74 -19.56 -17.99
N ILE A 264 2.83 -20.26 -17.62
CA ILE A 264 3.15 -21.58 -18.18
C ILE A 264 2.04 -22.59 -17.84
N LEU A 265 1.53 -22.58 -16.60
CA LEU A 265 0.44 -23.47 -16.20
C LEU A 265 -0.83 -23.23 -17.04
N PHE A 266 -1.18 -21.97 -17.32
CA PHE A 266 -2.29 -21.65 -18.23
C PHE A 266 -2.05 -22.11 -19.67
N SER A 267 -0.80 -22.11 -20.13
CA SER A 267 -0.47 -22.63 -21.47
C SER A 267 -0.68 -24.15 -21.62
N LEU A 268 -0.74 -24.89 -20.51
CA LEU A 268 -0.97 -26.34 -20.52
C LEU A 268 -2.48 -26.71 -20.54
N VAL A 269 -3.37 -25.74 -20.35
CA VAL A 269 -4.82 -25.96 -20.35
C VAL A 269 -5.32 -26.10 -21.80
N PRO A 270 -5.97 -27.21 -22.17
CA PRO A 270 -6.53 -27.39 -23.52
C PRO A 270 -7.56 -26.31 -23.87
N GLY A 271 -7.44 -25.71 -25.05
CA GLY A 271 -8.34 -24.66 -25.54
C GLY A 271 -7.83 -23.23 -25.32
N PHE A 272 -6.75 -23.03 -24.55
CA PHE A 272 -6.11 -21.72 -24.39
C PHE A 272 -5.07 -21.49 -25.51
N PRO A 273 -4.86 -20.24 -25.97
CA PRO A 273 -3.85 -19.91 -26.97
C PRO A 273 -2.43 -20.04 -26.39
N THR A 274 -1.89 -21.27 -26.42
CA THR A 274 -0.64 -21.67 -25.75
C THR A 274 0.55 -20.77 -26.13
N ALA A 275 0.69 -20.42 -27.41
CA ALA A 275 1.74 -19.55 -27.90
C ALA A 275 1.76 -18.18 -27.23
N ILE A 276 0.58 -17.57 -26.98
CA ILE A 276 0.47 -16.25 -26.35
C ILE A 276 0.95 -16.33 -24.89
N PHE A 277 0.49 -17.34 -24.15
CA PHE A 277 0.88 -17.52 -22.75
C PHE A 277 2.37 -17.86 -22.59
N VAL A 278 2.94 -18.66 -23.48
CA VAL A 278 4.37 -18.98 -23.47
C VAL A 278 5.21 -17.73 -23.75
N ILE A 279 4.84 -16.90 -24.73
CA ILE A 279 5.55 -15.64 -25.01
C ILE A 279 5.49 -14.71 -23.79
N LEU A 280 4.31 -14.53 -23.18
CA LEU A 280 4.16 -13.71 -21.98
C LEU A 280 4.96 -14.27 -20.79
N ALA A 281 5.00 -15.60 -20.62
CA ALA A 281 5.80 -16.24 -19.59
C ALA A 281 7.30 -16.00 -19.78
N VAL A 282 7.80 -16.11 -21.02
CA VAL A 282 9.20 -15.85 -21.34
C VAL A 282 9.55 -14.37 -21.10
N LEU A 283 8.68 -13.44 -21.47
CA LEU A 283 8.90 -12.01 -21.22
C LEU A 283 8.91 -11.69 -19.71
N ALA A 284 7.93 -12.18 -18.95
CA ALA A 284 7.83 -11.95 -17.52
C ALA A 284 8.97 -12.63 -16.74
N GLY A 285 9.24 -13.91 -17.04
CA GLY A 285 10.28 -14.70 -16.39
C GLY A 285 11.69 -14.23 -16.77
N GLY A 286 11.93 -13.96 -18.05
CA GLY A 286 13.19 -13.41 -18.55
C GLY A 286 13.46 -12.00 -18.01
N GLY A 287 12.43 -11.14 -17.98
CA GLY A 287 12.50 -9.82 -17.37
C GLY A 287 12.82 -9.91 -15.88
N GLY A 288 12.07 -10.70 -15.12
CA GLY A 288 12.29 -10.92 -13.69
C GLY A 288 13.67 -11.48 -13.36
N TRP A 289 14.16 -12.43 -14.15
CA TRP A 289 15.49 -13.02 -13.98
C TRP A 289 16.61 -12.03 -14.28
N LEU A 290 16.48 -11.21 -15.33
CA LEU A 290 17.45 -10.15 -15.66
C LEU A 290 17.49 -9.08 -14.57
N LEU A 291 16.33 -8.68 -14.04
CA LEU A 291 16.19 -7.75 -12.92
C LEU A 291 16.81 -8.31 -11.63
N GLN A 292 16.63 -9.61 -11.36
CA GLN A 292 17.24 -10.28 -10.21
C GLN A 292 18.77 -10.33 -10.32
N ARG A 293 19.31 -10.58 -11.51
CA ARG A 293 20.78 -10.59 -11.76
C ARG A 293 21.42 -9.22 -11.63
N ARG A 294 20.68 -8.13 -11.89
CA ARG A 294 21.18 -6.75 -11.79
C ARG A 294 21.10 -6.16 -10.38
N ARG A 295 20.59 -6.90 -9.40
CA ARG A 295 20.61 -6.46 -7.99
C ARG A 295 22.01 -6.66 -7.40
N PRO A 296 22.66 -5.61 -6.86
CA PRO A 296 23.88 -5.78 -6.07
C PRO A 296 23.57 -6.64 -4.84
N LEU A 297 24.47 -7.56 -4.49
CA LEU A 297 24.31 -8.55 -3.40
C LEU A 297 24.16 -7.95 -1.98
N SER A 298 24.11 -6.63 -1.83
CA SER A 298 24.19 -5.94 -0.53
C SER A 298 22.94 -5.17 -0.10
N ALA A 299 21.78 -5.33 -0.77
CA ALA A 299 20.53 -4.75 -0.29
C ALA A 299 19.67 -5.81 0.42
N PRO A 300 19.54 -5.79 1.76
CA PRO A 300 18.55 -6.62 2.43
C PRO A 300 17.17 -6.12 1.99
N SER A 301 16.48 -6.96 1.25
CA SER A 301 15.12 -6.72 0.79
C SER A 301 14.21 -6.53 2.00
N SER A 302 13.67 -5.31 2.17
CA SER A 302 12.47 -5.03 2.96
C SER A 302 11.30 -5.79 2.36
N SER A 303 11.19 -7.06 2.71
CA SER A 303 9.96 -7.82 2.58
C SER A 303 9.02 -7.34 3.68
N TYR A 304 7.98 -6.59 3.29
CA TYR A 304 6.76 -6.56 4.06
C TYR A 304 6.21 -8.00 4.12
N SER A 305 6.57 -8.73 5.16
CA SER A 305 5.81 -9.89 5.62
C SER A 305 4.95 -9.44 6.80
N VAL A 306 3.65 -9.31 6.58
CA VAL A 306 2.69 -9.38 7.68
C VAL A 306 2.65 -10.84 8.11
N ALA A 307 3.49 -11.18 9.09
CA ALA A 307 3.34 -12.33 9.97
C ALA A 307 4.25 -12.08 11.19
N GLY A 308 3.64 -11.97 12.37
CA GLY A 308 4.35 -11.75 13.61
C GLY A 308 5.39 -12.83 13.91
N VAL A 309 6.36 -12.44 14.73
CA VAL A 309 7.35 -13.30 15.39
C VAL A 309 8.38 -13.92 14.45
N ARG A 310 9.42 -13.13 14.12
CA ARG A 310 10.84 -13.54 14.09
C ARG A 310 11.71 -12.35 13.70
N ALA A 311 12.16 -11.60 14.72
CA ALA A 311 13.38 -10.80 14.59
C ALA A 311 14.54 -11.69 15.08
N PRO A 312 15.53 -12.02 14.25
CA PRO A 312 16.76 -12.64 14.73
C PRO A 312 17.58 -11.62 15.52
N VAL A 313 18.26 -12.08 16.57
CA VAL A 313 19.23 -11.29 17.32
C VAL A 313 20.47 -11.16 16.45
N THR A 314 20.80 -9.93 16.04
CA THR A 314 22.03 -9.64 15.30
C THR A 314 23.20 -9.59 16.27
N ALA A 315 24.05 -10.62 16.24
CA ALA A 315 25.40 -10.51 16.80
C ALA A 315 26.26 -9.77 15.77
N SER A 316 26.74 -8.57 16.09
CA SER A 316 27.73 -7.87 15.28
C SER A 316 29.14 -8.30 15.70
N ASP A 317 29.76 -9.17 14.92
CA ASP A 317 31.20 -9.43 14.96
C ASP A 317 31.83 -8.89 13.65
N GLY A 318 32.79 -7.95 13.78
CA GLY A 318 33.61 -7.46 12.67
C GLY A 318 34.12 -6.02 12.85
N PRO A 319 35.40 -5.73 12.55
CA PRO A 319 36.09 -4.53 13.02
C PRO A 319 35.68 -3.26 12.27
N ALA A 320 35.49 -2.17 13.00
CA ALA A 320 35.24 -0.85 12.44
C ALA A 320 36.49 -0.34 11.70
N GLU A 321 36.47 -0.38 10.37
CA GLU A 321 37.40 0.36 9.53
C GLU A 321 37.11 1.86 9.65
N ARG A 322 38.07 2.59 10.23
CA ARG A 322 38.11 4.05 10.21
C ARG A 322 38.43 4.51 8.79
N SER A 323 37.50 5.24 8.18
CA SER A 323 37.73 5.97 6.93
C SER A 323 37.10 7.35 7.02
N GLY A 324 37.95 8.39 7.00
CA GLY A 324 37.67 9.67 6.33
C GLY A 324 36.80 10.69 7.07
N GLU A 325 37.44 11.78 7.50
CA GLU A 325 36.85 13.04 7.93
C GLU A 325 35.80 13.61 6.97
N GLY A 326 34.71 14.17 7.52
CA GLY A 326 33.81 15.04 6.78
C GLY A 326 32.45 15.29 7.44
N CYS A 327 32.39 16.25 8.36
CA CYS A 327 31.17 16.95 8.83
C CYS A 327 29.93 16.06 9.07
N ASP A 328 29.89 15.33 10.18
CA ASP A 328 28.74 14.48 10.49
C ASP A 328 27.56 15.27 11.06
N ALA A 329 26.52 15.35 10.25
CA ALA A 329 25.15 15.47 10.71
C ALA A 329 24.91 14.49 11.86
N ILE A 330 24.28 14.97 12.94
CA ILE A 330 23.82 14.12 14.03
C ILE A 330 22.86 13.11 13.40
N THR A 331 23.37 11.93 13.10
CA THR A 331 22.58 10.82 12.58
C THR A 331 21.76 10.36 13.76
N ILE A 332 20.48 10.75 13.79
CA ILE A 332 19.54 10.36 14.85
C ILE A 332 19.31 8.86 14.68
N THR A 333 20.07 8.08 15.43
CA THR A 333 19.84 6.64 15.55
C THR A 333 18.62 6.43 16.43
N LEU A 334 17.66 5.63 15.96
CA LEU A 334 16.50 5.22 16.77
C LEU A 334 17.00 4.47 18.01
N THR A 335 16.44 4.81 19.17
CA THR A 335 16.73 4.13 20.43
C THR A 335 16.37 2.64 20.34
N VAL A 336 17.26 1.79 20.84
CA VAL A 336 17.01 0.35 20.87
C VAL A 336 16.04 0.00 22.01
N PRO A 337 14.85 -0.55 21.71
CA PRO A 337 13.78 -0.67 22.71
C PRO A 337 14.06 -1.73 23.78
N LEU A 338 14.81 -2.78 23.45
CA LEU A 338 15.24 -3.81 24.39
C LEU A 338 16.65 -4.29 24.04
N MET A 339 17.57 -4.11 24.98
CA MET A 339 18.98 -4.44 24.82
C MET A 339 19.46 -5.26 26.03
N LEU A 340 20.30 -6.26 25.77
CA LEU A 340 20.96 -7.05 26.78
C LEU A 340 22.47 -6.85 26.62
N ASP A 341 23.06 -6.18 27.62
CA ASP A 341 24.49 -5.98 27.72
C ASP A 341 25.10 -7.16 28.48
N ILE A 342 26.01 -7.89 27.84
CA ILE A 342 26.72 -9.01 28.46
C ILE A 342 28.23 -8.78 28.46
N GLY A 343 28.91 -9.29 29.49
CA GLY A 343 30.36 -9.45 29.47
C GLY A 343 30.83 -10.49 28.44
N ARG A 344 32.09 -10.38 28.00
CA ARG A 344 32.70 -11.29 27.02
C ARG A 344 32.82 -12.73 27.54
N ASP A 345 32.99 -12.89 28.83
CA ASP A 345 32.95 -14.16 29.55
C ASP A 345 31.59 -14.85 29.44
N VAL A 346 30.50 -14.10 29.61
CA VAL A 346 29.11 -14.58 29.47
C VAL A 346 28.79 -15.00 28.04
N GLN A 347 29.33 -14.32 27.03
CA GLN A 347 29.10 -14.65 25.61
C GLN A 347 29.50 -16.10 25.28
N SER A 348 30.58 -16.60 25.88
CA SER A 348 31.04 -17.99 25.70
C SER A 348 30.11 -19.03 26.35
N ILE A 349 29.41 -18.64 27.42
CA ILE A 349 28.48 -19.48 28.19
C ILE A 349 27.11 -19.53 27.50
N VAL A 350 26.69 -18.38 26.96
CA VAL A 350 25.35 -18.17 26.40
C VAL A 350 25.41 -18.31 24.89
N ARG A 351 25.10 -19.51 24.38
CA ARG A 351 24.98 -19.71 22.92
C ARG A 351 23.84 -18.86 22.34
N PRO A 352 24.10 -17.94 21.39
CA PRO A 352 23.09 -17.04 20.85
C PRO A 352 21.84 -17.76 20.31
N ASP A 353 22.03 -18.88 19.60
CA ASP A 353 20.92 -19.65 19.03
C ASP A 353 19.96 -20.21 20.09
N ARG A 354 20.50 -20.66 21.24
CA ARG A 354 19.72 -21.22 22.33
C ARG A 354 18.99 -20.12 23.11
N LEU A 355 19.66 -19.02 23.37
CA LEU A 355 19.05 -17.83 23.97
C LEU A 355 17.90 -17.30 23.11
N ASN A 356 18.09 -17.23 21.79
CA ASN A 356 17.05 -16.78 20.87
C ASN A 356 15.79 -17.65 20.93
N LYS A 357 15.96 -18.97 21.03
CA LYS A 357 14.83 -19.91 21.12
C LYS A 357 14.05 -19.73 22.43
N GLU A 358 14.76 -19.60 23.56
CA GLU A 358 14.14 -19.40 24.88
C GLU A 358 13.44 -18.03 24.95
N LEU A 359 14.08 -16.96 24.46
CA LEU A 359 13.47 -15.63 24.41
C LEU A 359 12.26 -15.55 23.50
N ALA A 360 12.25 -16.29 22.39
CA ALA A 360 11.07 -16.40 21.55
C ALA A 360 9.90 -17.06 22.30
N ALA A 361 10.16 -18.10 23.10
CA ALA A 361 9.15 -18.75 23.93
C ALA A 361 8.62 -17.81 25.03
N VAL A 362 9.50 -17.07 25.70
CA VAL A 362 9.11 -16.06 26.70
C VAL A 362 8.23 -14.97 26.08
N ARG A 363 8.62 -14.42 24.92
CA ARG A 363 7.81 -13.41 24.22
C ARG A 363 6.44 -13.94 23.81
N GLN A 364 6.38 -15.19 23.34
CA GLN A 364 5.10 -15.82 22.99
C GLN A 364 4.22 -16.01 24.23
N ALA A 365 4.78 -16.45 25.35
CA ALA A 365 4.05 -16.60 26.61
C ALA A 365 3.51 -15.24 27.10
N LEU A 366 4.34 -14.18 27.07
CA LEU A 366 3.94 -12.83 27.47
C LEU A 366 2.89 -12.23 26.53
N LEU A 367 2.95 -12.50 25.22
CA LEU A 367 1.91 -12.09 24.28
C LEU A 367 0.56 -12.75 24.60
N LEU A 368 0.57 -14.04 24.96
CA LEU A 368 -0.65 -14.78 25.33
C LEU A 368 -1.21 -14.35 26.68
N ASP A 369 -0.36 -14.00 27.66
CA ASP A 369 -0.77 -13.57 29.00
C ASP A 369 -1.24 -12.10 29.03
N LEU A 370 -0.51 -11.20 28.36
CA LEU A 370 -0.71 -9.75 28.46
C LEU A 370 -1.30 -9.10 27.20
N GLY A 371 -1.28 -9.78 26.05
CA GLY A 371 -1.71 -9.22 24.76
C GLY A 371 -0.72 -8.23 24.12
N VAL A 372 0.47 -8.06 24.70
CA VAL A 372 1.48 -7.09 24.23
C VAL A 372 2.55 -7.75 23.36
N PRO A 373 2.78 -7.27 22.11
CA PRO A 373 3.81 -7.84 21.23
C PRO A 373 5.20 -7.23 21.52
N PHE A 374 5.92 -7.81 22.49
CA PHE A 374 7.27 -7.35 22.86
C PHE A 374 8.29 -7.43 21.70
N PRO A 375 9.23 -6.47 21.57
CA PRO A 375 10.26 -6.44 20.53
C PRO A 375 11.32 -7.54 20.70
N GLY A 376 12.20 -7.69 19.71
CA GLY A 376 13.38 -8.57 19.81
C GLY A 376 14.42 -8.00 20.78
N VAL A 377 15.25 -8.87 21.36
CA VAL A 377 16.35 -8.47 22.25
C VAL A 377 17.61 -8.21 21.42
N ASN A 378 18.19 -7.03 21.51
CA ASN A 378 19.52 -6.78 20.92
C ASN A 378 20.60 -7.15 21.92
N LEU A 379 21.51 -8.04 21.54
CA LEU A 379 22.61 -8.47 22.39
C LEU A 379 23.84 -7.61 22.07
N ARG A 380 24.33 -6.88 23.06
CA ARG A 380 25.55 -6.07 22.96
C ARG A 380 26.59 -6.64 23.92
N VAL A 381 27.79 -6.86 23.40
CA VAL A 381 28.93 -7.27 24.23
C VAL A 381 29.62 -6.01 24.71
N SER A 382 29.68 -5.83 26.02
CA SER A 382 30.36 -4.68 26.63
C SER A 382 31.59 -5.15 27.41
N ASP A 383 32.72 -4.46 27.21
CA ASP A 383 33.94 -4.68 28.00
C ASP A 383 33.83 -4.05 29.41
N SER A 384 32.76 -3.29 29.70
CA SER A 384 32.50 -2.70 31.03
C SER A 384 32.02 -3.71 32.06
N ASN A 385 31.35 -4.78 31.62
CA ASN A 385 30.77 -5.79 32.50
C ASN A 385 31.80 -6.89 32.76
N LYS A 386 32.25 -7.00 34.02
CA LYS A 386 33.23 -7.99 34.49
C LYS A 386 32.55 -9.02 35.40
N ASP A 387 33.21 -10.16 35.58
CA ASP A 387 32.82 -11.22 36.52
C ASP A 387 31.41 -11.78 36.29
N GLY A 388 31.04 -12.00 35.02
CA GLY A 388 29.77 -12.62 34.66
C GLY A 388 28.56 -11.70 34.73
N ALA A 389 28.75 -10.39 34.91
CA ALA A 389 27.67 -9.43 35.00
C ALA A 389 26.93 -9.23 33.65
N TYR A 390 25.62 -9.02 33.74
CA TYR A 390 24.78 -8.61 32.62
C TYR A 390 23.78 -7.54 33.04
N THR A 391 23.40 -6.69 32.08
CA THR A 391 22.45 -5.59 32.28
C THR A 391 21.36 -5.66 31.22
N ILE A 392 20.10 -5.53 31.64
CA ILE A 392 18.93 -5.48 30.78
C ILE A 392 18.51 -4.01 30.67
N ASN A 393 18.55 -3.48 29.45
CA ASN A 393 18.19 -2.10 29.16
C ASN A 393 16.87 -2.07 28.38
N VAL A 394 15.95 -1.22 28.81
CA VAL A 394 14.72 -0.88 28.07
C VAL A 394 14.87 0.56 27.60
N ASN A 395 14.72 0.80 26.29
CA ASN A 395 14.99 2.10 25.68
C ASN A 395 16.37 2.68 26.08
N GLU A 396 17.39 1.82 26.11
CA GLU A 396 18.78 2.15 26.53
C GLU A 396 18.94 2.60 28.01
N ILE A 397 17.91 2.44 28.84
CA ILE A 397 17.94 2.72 30.28
C ILE A 397 18.07 1.39 31.07
N PRO A 398 19.06 1.25 31.97
CA PRO A 398 19.24 0.03 32.76
C PRO A 398 18.04 -0.21 33.67
N CYS A 399 17.40 -1.36 33.49
CA CYS A 399 16.16 -1.75 34.17
C CYS A 399 16.31 -3.03 35.00
N GLY A 400 17.40 -3.78 34.82
CA GLY A 400 17.72 -4.97 35.62
C GLY A 400 19.19 -5.34 35.48
N GLU A 401 19.80 -5.81 36.57
CA GLU A 401 21.20 -6.23 36.63
C GLU A 401 21.29 -7.60 37.30
N GLY A 402 22.23 -8.43 36.86
CA GLY A 402 22.49 -9.72 37.46
C GLY A 402 23.88 -10.23 37.14
N SER A 403 24.25 -11.35 37.74
CA SER A 403 25.51 -12.03 37.46
C SER A 403 25.29 -13.51 37.16
N LEU A 404 26.10 -14.04 36.25
CA LEU A 404 26.13 -15.45 35.87
C LEU A 404 27.49 -16.03 36.22
N ARG A 405 27.49 -17.15 36.93
CA ARG A 405 28.73 -17.89 37.20
C ARG A 405 28.93 -18.99 36.15
N ALA A 406 30.11 -19.01 35.55
CA ALA A 406 30.50 -20.11 34.67
C ALA A 406 30.49 -21.43 35.45
N GLN A 407 30.08 -22.53 34.80
CA GLN A 407 30.10 -23.89 35.37
C GLN A 407 29.23 -24.07 36.64
N HIS A 408 28.26 -23.17 36.89
CA HIS A 408 27.33 -23.30 38.02
C HIS A 408 25.88 -23.31 37.54
N LEU A 409 25.02 -23.98 38.31
CA LEU A 409 23.57 -24.07 38.14
C LEU A 409 22.90 -23.34 39.31
N LEU A 410 21.73 -22.75 39.07
CA LEU A 410 20.94 -22.11 40.12
C LEU A 410 19.89 -23.10 40.63
N ALA A 411 20.06 -23.61 41.84
CA ALA A 411 19.07 -24.50 42.47
C ALA A 411 17.84 -23.69 42.92
N ARG A 412 16.63 -24.22 42.68
CA ARG A 412 15.36 -23.58 43.05
C ARG A 412 14.71 -24.27 44.23
N ASP A 413 15.48 -24.48 45.28
CA ASP A 413 15.02 -25.12 46.51
C ASP A 413 15.72 -24.50 47.72
N ILE A 414 15.18 -24.75 48.90
CA ILE A 414 15.71 -24.23 50.15
C ILE A 414 17.05 -24.91 50.50
N PRO A 415 18.00 -24.19 51.12
CA PRO A 415 19.32 -24.72 51.47
C PRO A 415 19.26 -26.01 52.29
N GLU A 416 18.27 -26.16 53.17
CA GLU A 416 18.07 -27.35 54.01
C GLU A 416 17.86 -28.62 53.18
N ASN A 417 17.19 -28.53 52.02
CA ASN A 417 16.97 -29.67 51.14
C ASN A 417 18.26 -30.07 50.40
N LEU A 418 19.13 -29.11 50.10
CA LEU A 418 20.44 -29.39 49.50
C LEU A 418 21.39 -30.02 50.52
N ASP A 419 21.34 -29.59 51.78
CA ASP A 419 22.08 -30.17 52.89
C ASP A 419 21.66 -31.63 53.16
N LEU A 420 20.36 -31.93 53.07
CA LEU A 420 19.84 -33.30 53.23
C LEU A 420 20.33 -34.27 52.14
N VAL A 421 20.58 -33.77 50.93
CA VAL A 421 21.08 -34.56 49.78
C VAL A 421 22.62 -34.55 49.74
N GLY A 422 23.28 -33.71 50.55
CA GLY A 422 24.73 -33.61 50.63
C GLY A 422 25.38 -32.91 49.42
N ILE A 423 24.63 -32.02 48.75
CA ILE A 423 25.12 -31.29 47.57
C ILE A 423 25.74 -29.96 48.03
N PRO A 424 27.02 -29.69 47.75
CA PRO A 424 27.65 -28.43 48.14
C PRO A 424 27.05 -27.26 47.35
N TYR A 425 26.71 -26.19 48.05
CA TYR A 425 26.15 -24.97 47.46
C TYR A 425 26.85 -23.70 47.97
N VAL A 426 26.70 -22.62 47.20
CA VAL A 426 27.17 -21.28 47.56
C VAL A 426 25.98 -20.32 47.51
N LEU A 427 25.67 -19.71 48.65
CA LEU A 427 24.67 -18.66 48.75
C LEU A 427 25.24 -17.33 48.25
N ASP A 428 24.46 -16.64 47.43
CA ASP A 428 24.78 -15.30 46.95
C ASP A 428 23.58 -14.36 47.14
N LYS A 429 23.81 -13.06 46.93
CA LYS A 429 22.74 -12.06 47.05
C LYS A 429 21.64 -12.34 46.03
N PRO A 430 20.35 -12.31 46.44
CA PRO A 430 19.24 -12.51 45.52
C PRO A 430 19.16 -11.36 44.54
N PHE A 431 19.31 -11.66 43.25
CA PHE A 431 19.09 -10.70 42.16
C PHE A 431 17.84 -11.04 41.33
N LEU A 432 17.33 -12.27 41.43
CA LEU A 432 16.06 -12.68 40.83
C LEU A 432 14.90 -12.45 41.81
N PRO A 433 13.73 -12.03 41.31
CA PRO A 433 12.54 -11.88 42.13
C PRO A 433 12.06 -13.24 42.62
N GLN A 434 11.81 -13.35 43.94
CA GLN A 434 11.20 -14.52 44.59
C GLN A 434 11.99 -15.84 44.46
N ILE A 435 13.29 -15.78 44.13
CA ILE A 435 14.18 -16.94 44.05
C ILE A 435 15.46 -16.62 44.82
N GLU A 436 15.77 -17.45 45.81
CA GLU A 436 17.05 -17.38 46.51
C GLU A 436 18.18 -17.80 45.57
N THR A 437 19.30 -17.08 45.62
CA THR A 437 20.41 -17.33 44.70
C THR A 437 21.38 -18.36 45.28
N THR A 438 21.04 -19.63 45.05
CA THR A 438 21.82 -20.78 45.52
C THR A 438 22.55 -21.43 44.35
N TRP A 439 23.87 -21.23 44.29
CA TRP A 439 24.71 -21.77 43.24
C TRP A 439 25.21 -23.17 43.59
N VAL A 440 25.07 -24.09 42.65
CA VAL A 440 25.59 -25.46 42.74
C VAL A 440 26.53 -25.71 41.56
N ASP A 441 27.64 -26.39 41.79
CA ASP A 441 28.57 -26.75 40.71
C ASP A 441 27.89 -27.67 39.68
N ILE A 442 28.13 -27.43 38.39
CA ILE A 442 27.55 -28.21 37.28
C ILE A 442 27.87 -29.72 37.38
N THR A 443 28.94 -30.13 38.07
CA THR A 443 29.24 -31.55 38.31
C THR A 443 28.14 -32.28 39.07
N HIS A 444 27.35 -31.58 39.88
CA HIS A 444 26.26 -32.16 40.68
C HIS A 444 24.92 -32.16 39.94
N ARG A 445 24.91 -31.90 38.62
CA ARG A 445 23.69 -31.92 37.80
C ARG A 445 22.90 -33.22 37.91
N GLU A 446 23.58 -34.37 37.81
CA GLU A 446 22.93 -35.67 37.89
C GLU A 446 22.36 -35.93 39.29
N SER A 447 23.06 -35.47 40.33
CA SER A 447 22.59 -35.54 41.72
C SER A 447 21.34 -34.70 41.96
N LEU A 448 21.28 -33.48 41.40
CA LEU A 448 20.09 -32.62 41.45
C LEU A 448 18.90 -33.26 40.73
N GLN A 449 19.13 -33.88 39.57
CA GLN A 449 18.08 -34.59 38.83
C GLN A 449 17.60 -35.84 39.57
N ALA A 450 18.51 -36.62 40.18
CA ALA A 450 18.15 -37.80 40.96
C ALA A 450 17.33 -37.44 42.22
N ALA A 451 17.63 -36.29 42.84
CA ALA A 451 16.87 -35.76 43.97
C ALA A 451 15.57 -35.04 43.58
N SER A 452 15.24 -34.95 42.27
CA SER A 452 14.10 -34.19 41.74
C SER A 452 14.08 -32.71 42.13
N ILE A 453 15.25 -32.12 42.37
CA ILE A 453 15.40 -30.70 42.72
C ILE A 453 15.45 -29.88 41.42
N PRO A 454 14.52 -28.93 41.21
CA PRO A 454 14.53 -28.09 40.02
C PRO A 454 15.71 -27.10 40.05
N PHE A 455 16.35 -26.91 38.90
CA PHE A 455 17.45 -25.94 38.74
C PHE A 455 17.32 -25.16 37.43
N PHE A 456 17.96 -24.00 37.35
CA PHE A 456 18.09 -23.22 36.12
C PHE A 456 19.51 -23.29 35.57
N GLU A 457 19.61 -23.50 34.26
CA GLU A 457 20.83 -23.30 33.49
C GLU A 457 21.07 -21.80 33.21
N PRO A 458 22.30 -21.36 32.92
CA PRO A 458 22.63 -19.94 32.69
C PRO A 458 21.72 -19.22 31.67
N VAL A 459 21.33 -19.90 30.59
CA VAL A 459 20.40 -19.34 29.58
C VAL A 459 18.99 -19.16 30.16
N GLN A 460 18.53 -20.10 30.99
CA GLN A 460 17.20 -20.05 31.61
C GLN A 460 17.12 -18.95 32.68
N ILE A 461 18.21 -18.72 33.42
CA ILE A 461 18.34 -17.61 34.37
C ILE A 461 18.10 -16.27 33.65
N LEU A 462 18.77 -16.06 32.51
CA LEU A 462 18.59 -14.85 31.69
C LEU A 462 17.17 -14.71 31.15
N SER A 463 16.63 -15.77 30.55
CA SER A 463 15.29 -15.75 29.99
C SER A 463 14.21 -15.48 31.06
N TYR A 464 14.37 -16.04 32.26
CA TYR A 464 13.49 -15.77 33.40
C TYR A 464 13.56 -14.31 33.84
N HIS A 465 14.77 -13.77 34.00
CA HIS A 465 14.95 -12.37 34.40
C HIS A 465 14.38 -11.40 33.36
N ILE A 466 14.67 -11.60 32.08
CA ILE A 466 14.14 -10.78 30.97
C ILE A 466 12.61 -10.85 30.94
N GLY A 467 12.03 -12.04 31.11
CA GLY A 467 10.58 -12.19 31.18
C GLY A 467 9.94 -11.38 32.31
N HIS A 468 10.59 -11.35 33.47
CA HIS A 468 10.11 -10.54 34.60
C HIS A 468 10.22 -9.02 34.32
N VAL A 469 11.36 -8.56 33.79
CA VAL A 469 11.57 -7.14 33.44
C VAL A 469 10.54 -6.70 32.39
N LEU A 470 10.31 -7.50 31.35
CA LEU A 470 9.33 -7.21 30.31
C LEU A 470 7.90 -7.15 30.86
N ARG A 471 7.53 -8.06 31.76
CA ARG A 471 6.22 -8.02 32.42
C ARG A 471 6.03 -6.75 33.24
N ARG A 472 7.08 -6.31 33.96
CA ARG A 472 7.05 -5.09 34.77
C ARG A 472 6.99 -3.82 33.92
N GLN A 473 7.71 -3.79 32.80
CA GLN A 473 7.80 -2.66 31.88
C GLN A 473 6.82 -2.76 30.69
N ALA A 474 5.76 -3.57 30.80
CA ALA A 474 4.83 -3.79 29.69
C ALA A 474 4.19 -2.50 29.16
N GLY A 475 3.98 -1.50 30.03
CA GLY A 475 3.43 -0.20 29.67
C GLY A 475 4.32 0.66 28.77
N GLU A 476 5.63 0.40 28.71
CA GLU A 476 6.56 1.11 27.81
C GLU A 476 6.49 0.61 26.36
N PHE A 477 5.77 -0.49 26.12
CA PHE A 477 5.65 -1.15 24.80
C PHE A 477 4.24 -1.07 24.19
N ILE A 478 3.36 -0.25 24.78
CA ILE A 478 1.99 0.03 24.33
C ILE A 478 1.92 1.50 23.93
#